data_AF-A0A7S4LMV4-F1
#
_entry.id   AF-A0A7S4LMV4-F1
#
_cell.length_a   1.000
_cell.length_b   1.000
_cell.length_c   1.000
_cell.angle_alpha   90.00
_cell.angle_beta   90.00
_cell.angle_gamma   90.00
#
_symmetry.space_group_name_H-M   'P 1'
#
loop_
_entity.id
_entity.type
_entity.pdbx_description
1 polymer ?
#
loop_
_entity_poly.entity_id
_entity_poly.type
_entity_poly.pdbx_seq_one_letter_code
_entity_poly.pdbx_strand_id
1 'polypeptide(L)'
;IERVELSKETGLQMGVVKFAWEVEVVEQLTDDKDALISAVEGMKFDAYTTNIGGAFRSMKNMLQFGRRDAPSVCMLWTDGRPSYPSNDFDAKSGAAELRTACRVMVVTMRPAIPRDQVLPWVSNPKDQNILSVQSPEEMEHSVRQVNTFVCARVQKYLDWTNAHSKEESD
;
A
#
# COMPACT_ATOMS: atom_id res chain seq x y z
N ILE A 1 13.48 10.55 15.66
CA ILE A 1 12.72 9.47 15.00
C ILE A 1 13.72 8.70 14.17
N GLU A 2 13.86 7.41 14.42
CA GLU A 2 14.76 6.53 13.69
C GLU A 2 14.20 6.32 12.28
N ARG A 3 15.01 6.59 11.25
CA ARG A 3 14.63 6.28 9.86
C ARG A 3 14.62 4.76 9.74
N VAL A 4 13.52 4.20 9.25
CA VAL A 4 13.51 2.78 8.87
C VAL A 4 14.38 2.67 7.61
N GLU A 5 15.54 2.05 7.73
CA GLU A 5 16.40 1.76 6.59
C GLU A 5 15.94 0.46 5.93
N LEU A 6 15.72 0.51 4.61
CA LEU A 6 15.48 -0.69 3.82
C LEU A 6 16.78 -1.49 3.78
N SER A 7 16.76 -2.70 4.33
CA SER A 7 17.88 -3.62 4.23
C SER A 7 17.41 -5.06 4.38
N LYS A 8 18.23 -6.00 3.89
CA LYS A 8 18.08 -7.44 4.14
C LYS A 8 17.91 -7.76 5.63
N GLU A 9 18.59 -7.01 6.49
CA GLU A 9 18.58 -7.21 7.95
C GLU A 9 17.26 -6.77 8.60
N THR A 10 16.64 -5.69 8.12
CA THR A 10 15.28 -5.33 8.54
C THR A 10 14.22 -6.29 7.99
N GLY A 11 14.57 -7.02 6.92
CA GLY A 11 13.65 -7.87 6.17
C GLY A 11 12.53 -7.09 5.49
N LEU A 12 12.57 -5.76 5.41
CA LEU A 12 11.53 -5.01 4.71
C LEU A 12 11.69 -5.18 3.20
N GLN A 13 10.61 -5.55 2.52
CA GLN A 13 10.53 -5.58 1.07
C GLN A 13 9.45 -4.62 0.60
N MET A 14 9.72 -3.89 -0.48
CA MET A 14 8.75 -3.00 -1.12
C MET A 14 8.71 -3.29 -2.62
N GLY A 15 7.56 -3.05 -3.23
CA GLY A 15 7.36 -3.15 -4.67
C GLY A 15 6.44 -2.02 -5.12
N VAL A 16 6.49 -1.70 -6.41
CA VAL A 16 5.82 -0.53 -6.98
C VAL A 16 4.96 -0.96 -8.15
N VAL A 17 3.68 -0.61 -8.09
CA VAL A 17 2.73 -0.77 -9.19
C VAL A 17 2.31 0.61 -9.67
N LYS A 18 2.52 0.90 -10.95
CA LYS A 18 1.96 2.06 -11.63
C LYS A 18 0.66 1.66 -12.31
N PHE A 19 -0.33 2.55 -12.33
CA PHE A 19 -1.59 2.29 -12.99
C PHE A 19 -2.15 3.56 -13.64
N ALA A 20 -2.73 3.38 -14.83
CA ALA A 20 -3.55 4.35 -15.54
C ALA A 20 -4.61 3.58 -16.35
N TRP A 21 -4.47 3.53 -17.67
CA TRP A 21 -5.22 2.58 -18.52
C TRP A 21 -4.68 1.17 -18.28
N GLU A 22 -3.36 1.04 -18.38
CA GLU A 22 -2.61 -0.16 -18.10
C GLU A 22 -2.19 -0.22 -16.63
N VAL A 23 -1.87 -1.42 -16.17
CA VAL A 23 -1.31 -1.67 -14.85
C VAL A 23 0.03 -2.35 -15.04
N GLU A 24 1.07 -1.74 -14.48
CA GLU A 24 2.45 -2.14 -14.68
C GLU A 24 3.12 -2.36 -13.32
N VAL A 25 3.77 -3.51 -13.16
CA VAL A 25 4.71 -3.72 -12.05
C VAL A 25 6.01 -3.02 -12.45
N VAL A 26 6.27 -1.87 -11.85
CA VAL A 26 7.48 -1.06 -12.12
C VAL A 26 8.68 -1.63 -11.37
N GLU A 27 8.45 -2.10 -10.15
CA GLU A 27 9.45 -2.81 -9.36
C GLU A 27 8.77 -3.95 -8.60
N GLN A 28 9.37 -5.13 -8.66
CA GLN A 28 8.90 -6.28 -7.90
C GLN A 28 9.31 -6.12 -6.42
N LEU A 29 8.76 -6.94 -5.51
CA LEU A 29 9.20 -6.92 -4.11
C LEU A 29 10.72 -7.09 -3.99
N THR A 30 11.38 -6.04 -3.52
CA THR A 30 12.84 -5.95 -3.34
C THR A 30 13.19 -5.30 -2.00
N ASP A 31 14.38 -5.59 -1.50
CA ASP A 31 15.01 -4.90 -0.36
C ASP A 31 16.06 -3.86 -0.82
N ASP A 32 16.22 -3.69 -2.14
CA ASP A 32 17.13 -2.71 -2.74
C ASP A 32 16.45 -1.32 -2.80
N LYS A 33 16.89 -0.45 -1.89
CA LYS A 33 16.42 0.93 -1.79
C LYS A 33 16.73 1.76 -3.03
N ASP A 34 17.90 1.56 -3.64
CA ASP A 34 18.34 2.38 -4.78
C ASP A 34 17.59 1.97 -6.05
N ALA A 35 17.30 0.67 -6.20
CA ALA A 35 16.41 0.18 -7.25
C ALA A 35 15.00 0.78 -7.11
N LEU A 36 14.44 0.79 -5.90
CA LEU A 36 13.12 1.40 -5.63
C LEU A 36 13.08 2.90 -5.93
N ILE A 37 14.10 3.65 -5.50
CA ILE A 37 14.19 5.10 -5.79
C ILE A 37 14.26 5.32 -7.30
N SER A 38 15.14 4.57 -7.98
CA SER A 38 15.32 4.69 -9.43
C SER A 38 14.04 4.32 -10.20
N ALA A 39 13.34 3.28 -9.77
CA ALA A 39 12.06 2.88 -10.33
C ALA A 39 11.01 3.99 -10.19
N VAL A 40 10.88 4.60 -9.00
CA VAL A 40 9.94 5.69 -8.75
C VAL A 40 10.29 6.95 -9.54
N GLU A 41 11.55 7.38 -9.54
CA GLU A 41 12.02 8.56 -10.27
C GLU A 41 11.91 8.39 -11.80
N GLY A 42 12.05 7.16 -12.29
CA GLY A 42 11.91 6.82 -13.70
C GLY A 42 10.47 6.72 -14.21
N MET A 43 9.47 6.73 -13.32
CA MET A 43 8.06 6.62 -13.72
C MET A 43 7.61 7.82 -14.55
N LYS A 44 6.89 7.53 -15.63
CA LYS A 44 6.18 8.54 -16.42
C LYS A 44 4.72 8.58 -16.01
N PHE A 45 4.18 9.80 -15.93
CA PHE A 45 2.78 10.01 -15.64
C PHE A 45 1.92 9.70 -16.87
N ASP A 46 1.18 8.60 -16.80
CA ASP A 46 0.22 8.19 -17.82
C ASP A 46 -1.16 8.78 -17.48
N ALA A 47 -1.58 9.80 -18.24
CA ALA A 47 -2.79 10.56 -17.93
C ALA A 47 -4.09 9.84 -18.36
N TYR A 48 -5.23 10.51 -18.10
CA TYR A 48 -6.59 10.24 -18.62
C TYR A 48 -7.42 9.13 -17.97
N THR A 49 -6.81 8.06 -17.45
CA THR A 49 -7.58 6.91 -16.91
C THR A 49 -7.01 6.36 -15.62
N THR A 50 -7.84 5.63 -14.87
CA THR A 50 -7.58 5.23 -13.49
C THR A 50 -8.13 3.82 -13.25
N ASN A 51 -7.32 2.81 -13.55
CA ASN A 51 -7.64 1.39 -13.37
C ASN A 51 -7.33 0.90 -11.94
N ILE A 52 -8.11 1.37 -10.97
CA ILE A 52 -7.95 1.03 -9.55
C ILE A 52 -8.12 -0.48 -9.29
N GLY A 53 -9.12 -1.12 -9.91
CA GLY A 53 -9.37 -2.56 -9.73
C GLY A 53 -8.20 -3.42 -10.20
N GLY A 54 -7.62 -3.08 -11.36
CA GLY A 54 -6.41 -3.72 -11.86
C GLY A 54 -5.21 -3.51 -10.94
N ALA A 55 -5.03 -2.30 -10.41
CA ALA A 55 -3.96 -1.99 -9.46
C ALA A 55 -4.07 -2.87 -8.19
N PHE A 56 -5.27 -3.02 -7.62
CA PHE A 56 -5.49 -3.89 -6.46
C PHE A 56 -5.15 -5.36 -6.73
N ARG A 57 -5.57 -5.89 -7.89
CA ARG A 57 -5.26 -7.28 -8.28
C ARG A 57 -3.77 -7.47 -8.55
N SER A 58 -3.11 -6.49 -9.17
CA SER A 58 -1.66 -6.50 -9.40
C SER A 58 -0.88 -6.53 -8.07
N MET A 59 -1.24 -5.67 -7.11
CA MET A 59 -0.67 -5.71 -5.76
C MET A 59 -0.87 -7.08 -5.09
N LYS A 60 -2.07 -7.69 -5.20
CA LYS A 60 -2.33 -9.03 -4.65
C LYS A 60 -1.43 -10.09 -5.27
N ASN A 61 -1.24 -10.05 -6.59
CA ASN A 61 -0.35 -10.98 -7.29
C ASN A 61 1.10 -10.77 -6.89
N MET A 62 1.53 -9.51 -6.74
CA MET A 62 2.87 -9.15 -6.29
C MET A 62 3.18 -9.75 -4.90
N LEU A 63 2.21 -9.77 -3.98
CA LEU A 63 2.40 -10.37 -2.65
C LEU A 63 2.67 -11.89 -2.69
N GLN A 64 2.38 -12.59 -3.78
CA GLN A 64 2.71 -14.01 -3.92
C GLN A 64 4.22 -14.28 -3.96
N PHE A 65 5.02 -13.25 -4.30
CA PHE A 65 6.48 -13.30 -4.30
C PHE A 65 7.09 -12.83 -2.98
N GLY A 66 6.26 -12.37 -2.04
CA GLY A 66 6.70 -11.94 -0.71
C GLY A 66 6.85 -13.12 0.26
N ARG A 67 7.38 -12.82 1.45
CA ARG A 67 7.47 -13.81 2.53
C ARG A 67 6.08 -14.11 3.11
N ARG A 68 5.75 -15.41 3.24
CA ARG A 68 4.44 -15.88 3.71
C ARG A 68 4.10 -15.50 5.14
N ASP A 69 5.10 -15.34 5.98
CA ASP A 69 5.01 -15.02 7.41
C ASP A 69 5.16 -13.52 7.68
N ALA A 70 5.40 -12.69 6.66
CA ALA A 70 5.56 -11.25 6.86
C ALA A 70 4.20 -10.52 6.84
N PRO A 71 3.93 -9.61 7.80
CA PRO A 71 2.77 -8.74 7.71
C PRO A 71 2.89 -7.84 6.48
N SER A 72 1.83 -7.79 5.67
CA SER A 72 1.80 -7.01 4.43
C SER A 72 0.88 -5.79 4.54
N VAL A 73 1.32 -4.66 4.00
CA VAL A 73 0.54 -3.42 3.86
C VAL A 73 0.59 -2.99 2.40
N CYS A 74 -0.58 -2.70 1.83
CA CYS A 74 -0.71 -2.22 0.47
C CYS A 74 -1.30 -0.81 0.49
N MET A 75 -0.67 0.11 -0.24
CA MET A 75 -1.08 1.51 -0.30
C MET A 75 -1.43 1.90 -1.73
N LEU A 76 -2.65 2.41 -1.92
CA LEU A 76 -3.05 3.04 -3.18
C LEU A 76 -2.89 4.55 -3.06
N TRP A 77 -2.14 5.17 -3.98
CA TRP A 77 -2.05 6.62 -4.12
C TRP A 77 -2.83 7.02 -5.38
N THR A 78 -3.82 7.91 -5.25
CA THR A 78 -4.65 8.30 -6.39
C THR A 78 -5.25 9.70 -6.24
N ASP A 79 -5.32 10.44 -7.34
CA ASP A 79 -5.99 11.74 -7.49
C ASP A 79 -7.37 11.64 -8.17
N GLY A 80 -7.76 10.45 -8.63
CA GLY A 80 -8.90 10.25 -9.54
C GLY A 80 -9.78 9.05 -9.18
N ARG A 81 -11.04 9.10 -9.61
CA ARG A 81 -11.99 7.99 -9.47
C ARG A 81 -11.77 6.94 -10.57
N PRO A 82 -12.23 5.68 -10.38
CA PRO A 82 -12.29 4.72 -11.47
C PRO A 82 -12.98 5.32 -12.70
N SER A 83 -12.35 5.21 -13.87
CA SER A 83 -12.75 5.98 -15.06
C SER A 83 -14.13 5.62 -15.63
N TYR A 84 -14.68 4.46 -15.29
CA TYR A 84 -15.99 4.00 -15.75
C TYR A 84 -16.80 3.43 -14.58
N PRO A 85 -18.16 3.46 -14.63
CA PRO A 85 -18.99 2.88 -13.58
C PRO A 85 -18.74 1.37 -13.34
N SER A 86 -18.46 0.61 -14.39
CA SER A 86 -18.01 -0.79 -14.28
C SER A 86 -16.72 -0.92 -13.46
N ASN A 87 -15.83 0.07 -13.56
CA ASN A 87 -14.56 0.08 -12.86
C ASN A 87 -14.73 0.37 -11.35
N ASP A 88 -15.86 0.93 -10.91
CA ASP A 88 -16.16 1.07 -9.48
C ASP A 88 -16.47 -0.29 -8.83
N PHE A 89 -17.26 -1.13 -9.52
CA PHE A 89 -17.48 -2.52 -9.08
C PHE A 89 -16.16 -3.29 -9.05
N ASP A 90 -15.33 -3.14 -10.08
CA ASP A 90 -14.02 -3.78 -10.12
C ASP A 90 -13.07 -3.27 -9.04
N ALA A 91 -13.07 -1.98 -8.73
CA ALA A 91 -12.27 -1.41 -7.64
C ALA A 91 -12.72 -1.99 -6.28
N LYS A 92 -14.03 -2.08 -6.04
CA LYS A 92 -14.59 -2.69 -4.82
C LYS A 92 -14.23 -4.16 -4.70
N SER A 93 -14.37 -4.92 -5.80
CA SER A 93 -14.04 -6.34 -5.86
C SER A 93 -12.55 -6.59 -5.65
N GLY A 94 -11.70 -5.89 -6.40
CA GLY A 94 -10.24 -5.98 -6.28
C GLY A 94 -9.75 -5.59 -4.89
N ALA A 95 -10.33 -4.57 -4.27
CA ALA A 95 -10.01 -4.21 -2.88
C ALA A 95 -10.46 -5.27 -1.87
N ALA A 96 -11.65 -5.85 -2.04
CA ALA A 96 -12.12 -6.93 -1.18
C ALA A 96 -11.17 -8.15 -1.26
N GLU A 97 -10.75 -8.49 -2.48
CA GLU A 97 -9.76 -9.52 -2.73
C GLU A 97 -8.38 -9.23 -2.13
N LEU A 98 -7.88 -7.99 -2.25
CA LEU A 98 -6.58 -7.60 -1.73
C LEU A 98 -6.56 -7.60 -0.19
N ARG A 99 -7.67 -7.20 0.44
CA ARG A 99 -7.80 -7.16 1.91
C ARG A 99 -7.73 -8.54 2.57
N THR A 100 -7.88 -9.63 1.82
CA THR A 100 -7.63 -10.98 2.36
C THR A 100 -6.15 -11.30 2.51
N ALA A 101 -5.26 -10.53 1.86
CA ALA A 101 -3.81 -10.77 1.82
C ALA A 101 -3.01 -9.68 2.56
N CYS A 102 -3.49 -8.44 2.60
CA CYS A 102 -2.80 -7.34 3.28
C CYS A 102 -3.76 -6.34 3.94
N ARG A 103 -3.21 -5.47 4.79
CA ARG A 103 -3.91 -4.24 5.19
C ARG A 103 -3.90 -3.27 4.01
N VAL A 104 -5.07 -2.79 3.58
CA VAL A 104 -5.18 -1.83 2.48
C VAL A 104 -5.40 -0.42 3.03
N MET A 105 -4.55 0.50 2.58
CA MET A 105 -4.63 1.94 2.86
C MET A 105 -4.79 2.70 1.54
N VAL A 106 -5.48 3.84 1.57
CA VAL A 106 -5.65 4.71 0.41
C VAL A 106 -5.22 6.13 0.78
N VAL A 107 -4.39 6.72 -0.07
CA VAL A 107 -3.98 8.12 -0.05
C VAL A 107 -4.67 8.80 -1.23
N THR A 108 -5.56 9.74 -0.92
CA THR A 108 -6.25 10.56 -1.93
C THR A 108 -5.51 11.87 -2.15
N MET A 109 -5.35 12.27 -3.41
CA MET A 109 -4.70 13.50 -3.83
C MET A 109 -5.70 14.40 -4.58
N ARG A 110 -5.38 15.69 -4.76
CA ARG A 110 -6.32 16.67 -5.35
C ARG A 110 -6.74 16.32 -6.80
N PRO A 111 -8.04 16.49 -7.16
CA PRO A 111 -9.18 16.77 -6.28
C PRO A 111 -9.58 15.53 -5.48
N ALA A 112 -9.66 15.65 -4.15
CA ALA A 112 -9.84 14.47 -3.31
C ALA A 112 -11.19 13.78 -3.55
N ILE A 113 -11.11 12.46 -3.72
CA ILE A 113 -12.26 11.57 -3.78
C ILE A 113 -12.99 11.65 -2.42
N PRO A 114 -14.32 11.86 -2.41
CA PRO A 114 -15.10 11.83 -1.19
C PRO A 114 -14.86 10.55 -0.38
N ARG A 115 -14.66 10.71 0.94
CA ARG A 115 -14.25 9.63 1.84
C ARG A 115 -15.18 8.42 1.78
N ASP A 116 -16.48 8.65 1.64
CA ASP A 116 -17.52 7.63 1.51
C ASP A 116 -17.30 6.70 0.31
N GLN A 117 -16.74 7.21 -0.78
CA GLN A 117 -16.43 6.43 -1.98
C GLN A 117 -15.15 5.59 -1.81
N VAL A 118 -14.24 6.01 -0.93
CA VAL A 118 -13.00 5.29 -0.61
C VAL A 118 -13.22 4.22 0.47
N LEU A 119 -14.21 4.39 1.34
CA LEU A 119 -14.55 3.46 2.43
C LEU A 119 -14.59 1.98 2.02
N PRO A 120 -15.15 1.59 0.86
CA PRO A 120 -15.20 0.20 0.44
C PRO A 120 -13.82 -0.41 0.17
N TRP A 121 -12.81 0.40 -0.17
CA TRP A 121 -11.51 -0.08 -0.62
C TRP A 121 -10.53 -0.41 0.51
N VAL A 122 -10.68 0.25 1.65
CA VAL A 122 -9.68 0.19 2.72
C VAL A 122 -9.97 -0.87 3.79
N SER A 123 -8.94 -1.28 4.53
CA SER A 123 -9.09 -2.14 5.72
C SER A 123 -9.67 -1.38 6.92
N ASN A 124 -10.06 -2.11 7.97
CA ASN A 124 -10.35 -1.49 9.28
C ASN A 124 -9.06 -1.24 10.08
N PRO A 125 -9.03 -0.25 10.99
CA PRO A 125 -10.06 0.78 11.20
C PRO A 125 -9.96 1.86 10.11
N LYS A 126 -11.12 2.36 9.65
CA LYS A 126 -11.24 3.17 8.42
C LYS A 126 -10.57 4.55 8.51
N ASP A 127 -10.54 5.12 9.71
CA ASP A 127 -9.89 6.39 10.06
C ASP A 127 -8.36 6.34 9.96
N GLN A 128 -7.75 5.18 10.18
CA GLN A 128 -6.30 5.00 10.07
C GLN A 128 -5.84 4.55 8.68
N ASN A 129 -6.78 4.24 7.77
CA ASN A 129 -6.48 3.68 6.45
C ASN A 129 -6.89 4.58 5.29
N ILE A 130 -7.41 5.77 5.56
CA ILE A 130 -7.73 6.79 4.55
C ILE A 130 -6.96 8.03 4.92
N LEU A 131 -6.06 8.44 4.03
CA LEU A 131 -5.33 9.70 4.12
C LEU A 131 -5.76 10.60 2.96
N SER A 132 -5.82 11.89 3.23
CA SER A 132 -6.08 12.90 2.20
C SER A 132 -4.94 13.89 2.20
N VAL A 133 -4.35 14.09 1.04
CA VAL A 133 -3.23 14.98 0.80
C VAL A 133 -3.71 16.06 -0.15
N GLN A 134 -3.89 17.25 0.38
CA GLN A 134 -4.22 18.43 -0.40
C GLN A 134 -2.94 19.13 -0.85
N SER A 135 -1.93 19.28 0.00
CA SER A 135 -0.72 20.03 -0.34
C SER A 135 0.56 19.19 -0.22
N PRO A 136 1.69 19.64 -0.80
CA PRO A 136 3.00 19.03 -0.56
C PRO A 136 3.33 18.91 0.94
N GLU A 137 2.98 19.91 1.75
CA GLU A 137 3.21 19.88 3.20
C GLU A 137 2.37 18.79 3.89
N GLU A 138 1.13 18.60 3.44
CA GLU A 138 0.26 17.50 3.92
C GLU A 138 0.77 16.12 3.48
N MET A 139 1.51 16.05 2.36
CA MET A 139 2.15 14.81 1.92
C MET A 139 3.20 14.36 2.93
N GLU A 140 4.06 15.25 3.40
CA GLU A 140 5.06 14.91 4.43
C GLU A 140 4.40 14.45 5.73
N HIS A 141 3.30 15.10 6.13
CA HIS A 141 2.53 14.68 7.30
C HIS A 141 1.92 13.29 7.11
N SER A 142 1.36 13.03 5.94
CA SER A 142 0.76 11.75 5.59
C SER A 142 1.82 10.63 5.56
N VAL A 143 3.01 10.87 5.01
CA VAL A 143 4.13 9.91 5.07
C VAL A 143 4.50 9.57 6.51
N ARG A 144 4.52 10.56 7.41
CA ARG A 144 4.75 10.30 8.85
C ARG A 144 3.66 9.44 9.47
N GLN A 145 2.38 9.72 9.17
CA GLN A 145 1.26 8.93 9.67
C GLN A 145 1.27 7.50 9.15
N VAL A 146 1.57 7.31 7.86
CA VAL A 146 1.77 5.99 7.24
C VAL A 146 2.85 5.23 7.99
N ASN A 147 4.01 5.84 8.21
CA ASN A 147 5.11 5.18 8.91
C ASN A 147 4.67 4.73 10.31
N THR A 148 3.98 5.58 11.07
CA THR A 148 3.44 5.20 12.38
C THR A 148 2.47 4.02 12.31
N PHE A 149 1.53 4.02 11.36
CA PHE A 149 0.52 2.96 11.25
C PHE A 149 1.08 1.64 10.75
N VAL A 150 2.08 1.69 9.86
CA VAL A 150 2.81 0.51 9.37
C VAL A 150 3.70 -0.05 10.47
N CYS A 151 4.55 0.78 11.09
CA CYS A 151 5.47 0.33 12.15
C CYS A 151 4.73 -0.24 13.37
N ALA A 152 3.62 0.37 13.81
CA ALA A 152 2.82 -0.15 14.92
C ALA A 152 2.29 -1.57 14.63
N ARG A 153 1.98 -1.87 13.36
CA ARG A 153 1.53 -3.21 12.96
C ARG A 153 2.66 -4.23 12.98
N VAL A 154 3.85 -3.83 12.51
CA VAL A 154 5.06 -4.67 12.53
C VAL A 154 5.46 -4.96 13.97
N GLN A 155 5.51 -3.94 14.84
CA GLN A 155 5.84 -4.12 16.25
C GLN A 155 4.88 -5.09 16.93
N LYS A 156 3.56 -4.92 16.73
CA LYS A 156 2.56 -5.85 17.28
C LYS A 156 2.74 -7.29 16.78
N TYR A 157 3.20 -7.47 15.54
CA TYR A 157 3.52 -8.79 15.02
C TYR A 157 4.75 -9.39 15.72
N LEU A 158 5.83 -8.61 15.85
CA LEU A 158 7.05 -9.03 16.54
C LEU A 158 6.79 -9.37 18.01
N ASP A 159 6.00 -8.56 18.70
CA ASP A 159 5.62 -8.79 20.09
C ASP A 159 4.83 -10.12 20.23
N TRP A 160 3.90 -10.37 19.29
CA TRP A 160 3.14 -11.62 19.26
C TRP A 160 4.03 -12.84 18.99
N THR A 161 4.90 -12.79 17.99
CA THR A 161 5.81 -13.90 17.67
C THR A 161 6.77 -14.19 18.82
N ASN A 162 7.30 -13.16 19.48
CA ASN A 162 8.21 -13.30 20.61
C ASN A 162 7.54 -13.88 21.87
N ALA A 163 6.24 -13.64 22.05
CA ALA A 163 5.47 -14.20 23.15
C ALA A 163 5.23 -15.71 22.94
N HIS A 164 4.91 -16.13 21.71
CA HIS A 164 4.54 -17.52 21.40
C HIS A 164 5.73 -18.42 21.07
N SER A 165 6.89 -17.86 20.68
CA SER A 165 8.13 -18.65 20.55
C SER A 165 8.73 -19.05 21.90
N LYS A 166 8.40 -18.33 22.99
CA LYS A 166 8.79 -18.69 24.36
C LYS A 166 7.93 -19.81 24.95
N GLU A 167 6.70 -20.01 24.49
CA GLU A 167 5.82 -21.09 24.98
C GLU A 167 6.14 -22.47 24.38
N GLU A 168 6.88 -22.53 23.26
CA GLU A 168 7.32 -23.79 22.63
C GLU A 168 8.71 -24.27 23.08
N SER A 169 9.36 -23.55 24.00
CA SER A 169 10.71 -23.86 24.51
C SER A 169 10.77 -24.28 25.99
N ASP A 170 9.60 -24.44 26.64
CA ASP A 170 9.41 -25.02 27.98
C ASP A 170 8.66 -26.36 27.90
#